data_AF-A0A4Q3HLA2-F1
#
_entry.id   AF-A0A4Q3HLA2-F1
#
_cell.length_a   1.000
_cell.length_b   1.000
_cell.length_c   1.000
_cell.angle_alpha   90.00
_cell.angle_beta   90.00
_cell.angle_gamma   90.00
#
_symmetry.space_group_name_H-M   'P 1'
#
loop_
_entity.id
_entity.type
_entity.pdbx_description
1 polymer ?
#
loop_
_entity_poly.entity_id
_entity_poly.type
_entity_poly.pdbx_seq_one_letter_code
_entity_poly.pdbx_strand_id
1 'polypeptide(L)' 'SGRVSDSGEGRWMMKAGIDTGVPLPVLSSALFQRFSSQGHEQYSNQVLSALRAAFGGHSEKK' A
#
# COMPACT_ATOMS: atom_id res chain seq x y z
N SER A 1 6.34 -11.41 -14.73
CA SER A 1 6.10 -9.97 -14.45
C SER A 1 5.27 -9.88 -13.18
N GLY A 2 5.65 -9.01 -12.23
CA GLY A 2 4.99 -8.90 -10.91
C GLY A 2 4.03 -7.72 -10.76
N ARG A 3 3.84 -6.92 -11.82
CA ARG A 3 2.99 -5.72 -11.83
C ARG A 3 1.57 -6.07 -12.24
N VAL A 4 0.58 -5.76 -11.40
CA VAL A 4 -0.83 -6.01 -11.67
C VAL A 4 -1.50 -4.71 -12.13
N SER A 5 -2.20 -4.75 -13.26
CA SER A 5 -2.92 -3.58 -13.81
C SER A 5 -4.14 -3.21 -12.96
N ASP A 6 -4.53 -1.94 -13.00
CA ASP A 6 -5.71 -1.43 -12.29
C ASP A 6 -6.59 -0.60 -13.23
N SER A 7 -7.85 -1.01 -13.42
CA SER A 7 -8.86 -0.25 -14.17
C SER A 7 -9.43 0.93 -13.37
N GLY A 8 -9.27 0.92 -12.04
CA GLY A 8 -9.84 1.91 -11.14
C GLY A 8 -11.19 1.51 -10.51
N GLU A 9 -11.80 0.41 -10.95
CA GLU A 9 -13.05 -0.11 -10.36
C GLU A 9 -12.89 -0.46 -8.87
N GLY A 10 -11.72 -0.99 -8.49
CA GLY A 10 -11.42 -1.27 -7.08
C GLY A 10 -11.38 0.01 -6.22
N ARG A 11 -10.88 1.13 -6.76
CA ARG A 11 -10.90 2.43 -6.06
C ARG A 11 -12.32 2.98 -5.95
N TRP A 12 -13.11 2.85 -7.02
CA TRP A 12 -14.51 3.27 -7.01
C TRP A 12 -15.31 2.51 -5.94
N MET A 13 -15.13 1.19 -5.85
CA MET A 13 -15.75 0.36 -4.82
C MET A 13 -15.32 0.77 -3.40
N MET A 14 -14.03 1.05 -3.17
CA MET A 14 -13.56 1.50 -1.85
C MET A 14 -14.21 2.82 -1.44
N LYS A 15 -14.34 3.77 -2.37
CA LYS A 15 -14.99 5.05 -2.09
C LYS A 15 -16.47 4.86 -1.73
N ALA A 16 -17.18 4.02 -2.49
CA ALA A 16 -18.56 3.68 -2.18
C ALA A 16 -18.71 3.00 -0.79
N GLY A 17 -17.77 2.13 -0.41
CA GLY A 17 -17.74 1.53 0.93
C GLY A 17 -17.60 2.55 2.05
N ILE A 18 -16.74 3.56 1.87
CA ILE A 18 -16.58 4.67 2.82
C ILE A 18 -17.87 5.51 2.90
N ASP A 19 -18.42 5.89 1.75
CA ASP A 19 -19.63 6.73 1.67
C ASP A 19 -20.85 6.05 2.32
N THR A 20 -20.89 4.71 2.31
CA THR A 20 -21.96 3.90 2.90
C THR A 20 -21.66 3.37 4.30
N GLY A 21 -20.47 3.65 4.85
CA GLY A 21 -20.05 3.15 6.16
C GLY A 21 -19.88 1.63 6.21
N VAL A 22 -19.66 0.97 5.07
CA VAL A 22 -19.50 -0.49 4.99
C VAL A 22 -18.02 -0.87 5.11
N PRO A 23 -17.65 -1.74 6.07
CA PRO A 23 -16.26 -2.19 6.21
C PRO A 23 -15.88 -3.18 5.09
N LEU A 24 -14.79 -2.90 4.37
CA LEU A 24 -14.30 -3.72 3.24
C LEU A 24 -12.84 -4.22 3.42
N PRO A 25 -12.47 -4.84 4.56
CA PRO A 25 -11.07 -5.09 4.91
C PRO A 25 -10.30 -5.94 3.89
N VAL A 26 -10.92 -6.99 3.35
CA VAL A 26 -10.28 -7.87 2.37
C VAL A 26 -10.03 -7.15 1.04
N LEU A 27 -11.00 -6.35 0.60
CA LEU A 27 -10.93 -5.62 -0.66
C LEU A 27 -9.94 -4.44 -0.57
N SER A 28 -9.88 -3.77 0.59
CA SER A 28 -8.86 -2.75 0.86
C SER A 28 -7.44 -3.35 0.79
N SER A 29 -7.20 -4.48 1.46
CA SER A 29 -5.93 -5.18 1.40
C SER A 29 -5.56 -5.61 -0.03
N ALA A 30 -6.51 -6.14 -0.79
CA ALA A 30 -6.28 -6.53 -2.18
C ALA A 30 -5.92 -5.32 -3.07
N LEU A 31 -6.59 -4.18 -2.89
CA LEU A 31 -6.29 -2.95 -3.63
C LEU A 31 -4.91 -2.40 -3.28
N PHE A 32 -4.53 -2.37 -2.01
CA PHE A 32 -3.20 -1.91 -1.60
C PHE A 32 -2.08 -2.80 -2.08
N GLN A 33 -2.28 -4.12 -2.09
CA GLN A 33 -1.31 -5.05 -2.68
C GLN A 33 -1.11 -4.79 -4.18
N ARG A 34 -2.16 -4.40 -4.89
CA ARG A 34 -2.06 -3.97 -6.29
C ARG A 34 -1.19 -2.71 -6.44
N PHE A 35 -1.32 -1.72 -5.56
CA PHE A 35 -0.46 -0.53 -5.59
C PHE A 35 0.99 -0.84 -5.27
N SER A 36 1.25 -1.73 -4.31
CA SER A 36 2.60 -2.23 -4.03
C SER A 36 3.22 -2.88 -5.27
N SER A 37 2.46 -3.72 -5.98
CA SER A 37 2.90 -4.35 -7.25
C SER A 37 3.27 -3.32 -8.35
N GLN A 38 2.76 -2.09 -8.22
CA GLN A 38 3.00 -0.99 -9.16
C GLN A 38 4.15 -0.08 -8.75
N GLY A 39 4.84 -0.35 -7.63
CA GLY A 39 5.97 0.42 -7.11
C GLY A 39 5.59 1.54 -6.14
N HIS A 40 4.31 1.67 -5.77
CA HIS A 40 3.85 2.75 -4.88
C HIS A 40 4.30 2.59 -3.42
N GLU A 41 4.87 1.44 -3.05
CA GLU A 41 5.36 1.17 -1.69
C GLU A 41 6.85 1.54 -1.50
N GLN A 42 7.57 1.86 -2.57
CA GLN A 42 9.03 2.04 -2.48
C GLN A 42 9.43 3.22 -1.59
N TYR A 43 8.73 4.35 -1.71
CA TYR A 43 9.00 5.53 -0.89
C TYR A 43 8.65 5.29 0.58
N SER A 44 7.50 4.68 0.88
CA SER A 44 7.13 4.34 2.26
C SER A 44 8.14 3.38 2.90
N ASN A 45 8.68 2.44 2.12
CA ASN A 45 9.70 1.50 2.60
C ASN A 45 11.04 2.19 2.88
N GLN A 46 11.43 3.19 2.09
CA GLN A 46 12.61 4.02 2.37
C GLN A 46 12.44 4.84 3.65
N VAL A 47 11.27 5.46 3.84
CA VAL A 47 10.96 6.21 5.07
C VAL A 47 10.97 5.29 6.27
N LEU A 48 10.36 4.10 6.18
CA LEU A 48 10.38 3.10 7.24
C LEU A 48 11.81 2.66 7.59
N SER A 49 12.64 2.40 6.58
CA SER A 49 14.06 2.07 6.75
C SER A 49 14.81 3.18 7.49
N ALA A 50 14.61 4.44 7.09
CA ALA A 50 15.23 5.60 7.76
C ALA A 50 14.80 5.73 9.23
N LEU A 51 13.51 5.52 9.53
CA LEU A 51 13.00 5.55 10.91
C LEU A 51 13.60 4.44 11.76
N ARG A 52 13.71 3.21 11.23
CA ARG A 52 14.34 2.08 11.90
C ARG A 52 15.83 2.33 12.19
N ALA A 53 16.53 3.01 11.29
CA ALA A 53 17.90 3.44 11.53
C ALA A 53 17.98 4.53 12.61
N ALA A 54 17.14 5.57 12.52
CA ALA A 54 17.17 6.72 13.42
C ALA A 54 16.79 6.39 14.87
N PHE A 55 15.75 5.56 15.07
CA PHE A 55 15.22 5.26 16.41
C PHE A 55 15.64 3.89 16.93
N GLY A 56 15.84 2.91 16.04
CA GLY A 56 16.17 1.53 16.42
C GLY A 56 17.66 1.19 16.28
N GLY A 57 18.49 2.07 15.70
CA GLY A 57 19.89 1.77 15.42
C GLY A 57 20.09 0.67 14.38
N HIS A 58 19.06 0.34 13.59
CA HIS A 58 19.16 -0.70 12.58
C HIS A 58 20.02 -0.26 11.40
N SER A 59 21.04 -1.05 11.05
CA SER A 59 21.85 -0.84 9.85
C SER A 59 21.18 -1.52 8.66
N GLU A 60 20.40 -0.75 7.91
CA GLU A 60 19.74 -1.22 6.69
C GLU A 60 20.73 -1.16 5.52
N LYS A 61 20.81 -2.23 4.71
CA LYS A 61 21.65 -2.23 3.50
C LYS A 61 21.09 -1.24 2.48
N LYS A 62 21.99 -0.48 1.84
CA LYS A 62 21.65 0.38 0.71
C LYS A 62 21.21 -0.42 -0.51
#